data_AF-A0A1T4LP94-F1
#
_entry.id   AF-A0A1T4LP94-F1
#
_cell.length_a   1.000
_cell.length_b   1.000
_cell.length_c   1.000
_cell.angle_alpha   90.00
_cell.angle_beta   90.00
_cell.angle_gamma   90.00
#
_symmetry.space_group_name_H-M   'P 1'
#
loop_
_entity.id
_entity.type
_entity.pdbx_description
1 polymer ?
#
loop_
_entity_poly.entity_id
_entity_poly.type
_entity_poly.pdbx_seq_one_letter_code
_entity_poly.pdbx_strand_id
1 'polypeptide(L)'
;MQIKIGEFDCTECWDGVFYKKLSNYPAISEWEIQTVLDFERYEKQNGRDCFIEADHDILKAIEDYKRIYESGKRVNAPKKITECVACPKYKGCMTDYVCHTAPVENAVNILKCGSLQAPTKWKGISALVLKAENKNAANDPEDYFDYVMFS
;
A
#
# COMPACT_ATOMS: atom_id res chain seq x y z
N MET A 1 -11.03 -5.07 7.27
CA MET A 1 -10.02 -5.56 6.32
C MET A 1 -9.23 -6.68 6.96
N GLN A 2 -8.80 -7.66 6.17
CA GLN A 2 -7.86 -8.69 6.63
C GLN A 2 -6.45 -8.31 6.18
N ILE A 3 -5.46 -8.48 7.04
CA ILE A 3 -4.04 -8.31 6.71
C ILE A 3 -3.40 -9.69 6.86
N LYS A 4 -2.89 -10.26 5.78
CA LYS A 4 -2.17 -11.53 5.80
C LYS A 4 -0.69 -11.28 5.60
N ILE A 5 0.16 -11.71 6.53
CA ILE A 5 1.60 -11.55 6.44
C ILE A 5 2.24 -12.93 6.31
N GLY A 6 3.03 -13.13 5.26
CA GLY A 6 3.54 -14.46 4.94
C GLY A 6 4.42 -14.51 3.69
N GLU A 7 4.70 -15.73 3.24
CA GLU A 7 5.36 -15.99 1.97
C GLU A 7 4.34 -15.89 0.82
N PHE A 8 4.27 -14.70 0.22
CA PHE A 8 3.42 -14.41 -0.95
C PHE A 8 4.27 -14.01 -2.16
N ASP A 9 3.67 -14.05 -3.35
CA ASP A 9 4.32 -13.63 -4.60
C ASP A 9 4.66 -12.13 -4.58
N CYS A 10 3.74 -11.31 -4.09
CA CYS A 10 3.91 -9.86 -3.90
C CYS A 10 3.07 -9.29 -2.76
N THR A 11 3.36 -8.04 -2.40
CA THR A 11 2.50 -7.23 -1.53
C THR A 11 1.42 -6.56 -2.38
N GLU A 12 0.14 -6.81 -2.06
CA GLU A 12 -1.01 -6.23 -2.76
C GLU A 12 -2.25 -6.19 -1.85
N CYS A 13 -3.19 -5.28 -2.17
CA CYS A 13 -4.52 -5.27 -1.58
C CYS A 13 -5.51 -5.77 -2.63
N TRP A 14 -6.23 -6.83 -2.33
CA TRP A 14 -7.18 -7.46 -3.25
C TRP A 14 -8.38 -8.02 -2.49
N ASP A 15 -9.58 -7.63 -2.92
CA ASP A 15 -10.86 -8.11 -2.39
C ASP A 15 -10.96 -8.06 -0.85
N GLY A 16 -10.59 -6.91 -0.28
CA GLY A 16 -10.67 -6.68 1.16
C GLY A 16 -9.52 -7.32 1.98
N VAL A 17 -8.54 -7.93 1.31
CA VAL A 17 -7.37 -8.56 1.94
C VAL A 17 -6.10 -7.86 1.50
N PHE A 18 -5.33 -7.37 2.48
CA PHE A 18 -3.97 -6.89 2.29
C PHE A 18 -2.98 -8.04 2.47
N TYR A 19 -2.47 -8.58 1.38
CA TYR A 19 -1.40 -9.57 1.36
C TYR A 19 -0.07 -8.85 1.49
N LYS A 20 0.66 -9.08 2.58
CA LYS A 20 1.96 -8.50 2.87
C LYS A 20 3.04 -9.57 2.72
N LYS A 21 3.78 -9.49 1.62
CA LYS A 21 5.04 -10.22 1.44
C LYS A 21 6.12 -9.56 2.29
N LEU A 22 6.94 -10.38 2.94
CA LEU A 22 8.15 -9.90 3.61
C LEU A 22 9.37 -10.04 2.68
N SER A 23 10.28 -9.08 2.78
CA SER A 23 11.56 -9.07 2.09
C SER A 23 12.48 -10.22 2.51
N ASN A 24 12.34 -10.70 3.75
CA ASN A 24 13.15 -11.77 4.32
C ASN A 24 12.32 -12.71 5.23
N TYR A 25 11.15 -13.15 4.74
CA TYR A 25 10.27 -14.07 5.48
C TYR A 25 11.07 -15.30 6.01
N PRO A 26 10.86 -15.73 7.27
CA PRO A 26 9.85 -15.27 8.23
C PRO A 26 10.25 -14.04 9.07
N ALA A 27 11.42 -13.44 8.83
CA ALA A 27 11.81 -12.23 9.55
C ALA A 27 11.07 -11.00 9.01
N ILE A 28 10.54 -10.19 9.94
CA ILE A 28 9.89 -8.91 9.64
C ILE A 28 10.76 -7.75 10.14
N SER A 29 10.95 -6.73 9.29
CA SER A 29 11.70 -5.52 9.61
C SER A 29 10.82 -4.44 10.25
N GLU A 30 11.43 -3.47 10.95
CA GLU A 30 10.71 -2.32 11.52
C GLU A 30 9.97 -1.51 10.44
N TRP A 31 10.54 -1.39 9.24
CA TRP A 31 9.89 -0.74 8.10
C TRP A 31 8.62 -1.49 7.69
N GLU A 32 8.68 -2.81 7.57
CA GLU A 32 7.50 -3.61 7.20
C GLU A 32 6.42 -3.56 8.28
N ILE A 33 6.79 -3.62 9.56
CA ILE A 33 5.85 -3.42 10.68
C ILE A 33 5.19 -2.04 10.58
N GLN A 34 5.97 -0.98 10.33
CA GLN A 34 5.42 0.37 10.17
C GLN A 34 4.39 0.42 9.04
N THR A 35 4.64 -0.21 7.89
CA THR A 35 3.67 -0.23 6.78
C THR A 35 2.38 -0.95 7.14
N VAL A 36 2.44 -2.03 7.93
CA VAL A 36 1.25 -2.74 8.42
C VAL A 36 0.44 -1.86 9.37
N LEU A 37 1.10 -1.17 10.31
CA LEU A 37 0.43 -0.28 11.27
C LEU A 37 -0.10 1.00 10.62
N ASP A 38 0.59 1.54 9.61
CA ASP A 38 0.09 2.66 8.80
C ASP A 38 -1.18 2.27 8.02
N PHE A 39 -1.21 1.07 7.44
CA PHE A 39 -2.41 0.53 6.80
C PHE A 39 -3.56 0.33 7.80
N GLU A 40 -3.31 -0.31 8.95
CA GLU A 40 -4.32 -0.45 10.01
C GLU A 40 -4.88 0.90 10.47
N ARG A 41 -4.01 1.89 10.70
CA ARG A 41 -4.42 3.24 11.09
C ARG A 41 -5.28 3.89 10.02
N TYR A 42 -4.88 3.78 8.75
CA TYR A 42 -5.63 4.33 7.62
C TYR A 42 -7.04 3.72 7.53
N GLU A 43 -7.14 2.40 7.59
CA GLU A 43 -8.42 1.69 7.52
C GLU A 43 -9.33 2.08 8.71
N LYS A 44 -8.76 2.18 9.91
CA LYS A 44 -9.49 2.62 11.11
C LYS A 44 -10.01 4.05 10.98
N GLN A 45 -9.22 4.97 10.40
CA GLN A 45 -9.66 6.34 10.13
C GLN A 45 -10.83 6.40 9.14
N ASN A 46 -10.97 5.39 8.28
CA ASN A 46 -12.06 5.24 7.34
C ASN A 46 -13.18 4.29 7.86
N GLY A 47 -13.22 4.04 9.17
CA GLY A 47 -14.29 3.28 9.83
C GLY A 47 -14.23 1.77 9.59
N ARG A 48 -13.05 1.23 9.26
CA ARG A 48 -12.84 -0.21 9.00
C ARG A 48 -11.83 -0.78 9.98
N ASP A 49 -12.23 -1.81 10.71
CA ASP A 49 -11.32 -2.55 11.58
C ASP A 49 -10.44 -3.51 10.77
N CYS A 50 -9.21 -3.72 11.22
CA CYS A 50 -8.26 -4.67 10.64
C CYS A 50 -8.04 -5.89 11.53
N PHE A 51 -7.80 -7.04 10.90
CA PHE A 51 -7.40 -8.28 11.57
C PHE A 51 -6.11 -8.80 10.93
N ILE A 52 -5.07 -8.99 11.75
CA ILE A 52 -3.75 -9.44 11.29
C ILE A 52 -3.65 -10.96 11.47
N GLU A 53 -3.38 -11.66 10.37
CA GLU A 53 -3.07 -13.08 10.30
C GLU A 53 -1.60 -13.25 9.90
N ALA A 54 -0.79 -13.81 10.81
CA ALA A 54 0.64 -14.03 10.61
C ALA A 54 1.16 -15.09 11.61
N ASP A 55 2.40 -15.53 11.42
CA ASP A 55 3.08 -16.38 12.40
C ASP A 55 3.24 -15.70 13.76
N HIS A 56 3.33 -16.50 14.82
CA HIS A 56 3.39 -16.01 16.20
C HIS A 56 4.51 -14.99 16.43
N ASP A 57 5.72 -15.24 15.91
CA ASP A 57 6.86 -14.36 16.10
C ASP A 57 6.67 -13.00 15.38
N ILE A 58 5.99 -13.00 14.23
CA ILE A 58 5.64 -11.78 13.49
C ILE A 58 4.60 -10.98 14.28
N LEU A 59 3.54 -11.64 14.77
CA LEU A 59 2.51 -10.99 15.59
C LEU A 59 3.11 -10.37 16.85
N LYS A 60 4.02 -11.09 17.50
CA LYS A 60 4.74 -10.60 18.68
C LYS A 60 5.62 -9.39 18.34
N ALA A 61 6.37 -9.45 17.24
CA ALA A 61 7.21 -8.33 16.81
C ALA A 61 6.39 -7.06 16.50
N ILE A 62 5.21 -7.21 15.89
CA ILE A 62 4.28 -6.11 15.65
C ILE A 62 3.81 -5.51 16.98
N GLU A 63 3.36 -6.35 17.92
CA GLU A 63 2.89 -5.90 19.24
C GLU A 63 3.98 -5.16 20.02
N ASP A 64 5.19 -5.72 20.07
CA ASP A 64 6.34 -5.11 20.75
C ASP A 64 6.70 -3.72 20.15
N TYR A 65 6.49 -3.55 18.85
CA TYR A 65 6.77 -2.30 18.14
C TYR A 65 5.65 -1.24 18.25
N LYS A 66 4.41 -1.62 18.61
CA LYS A 66 3.25 -0.69 18.64
C LYS A 66 3.51 0.56 19.47
N ARG A 67 4.10 0.43 20.66
CA ARG A 67 4.42 1.58 21.52
C ARG A 67 5.37 2.57 20.85
N ILE A 68 6.33 2.07 20.06
CA ILE A 68 7.28 2.90 19.31
C ILE A 68 6.56 3.63 18.17
N TYR A 69 5.70 2.92 17.45
CA TYR A 69 4.87 3.50 16.39
C TYR A 69 3.94 4.60 16.92
N GLU A 70 3.30 4.35 18.06
CA GLU A 70 2.40 5.31 18.73
C GLU A 70 3.12 6.53 19.29
N SER A 71 4.41 6.42 19.62
CA SER A 71 5.23 7.58 20.03
C SER A 71 5.51 8.56 18.88
N GLY A 72 5.10 8.22 17.66
CA GLY A 72 5.32 9.02 16.45
C GLY A 72 6.69 8.82 15.81
N LYS A 73 7.55 7.93 16.34
CA LYS A 73 8.82 7.59 15.70
C LYS A 73 8.52 6.93 14.34
N ARG A 74 9.24 7.37 13.31
CA ARG A 74 9.18 6.79 11.97
C ARG A 74 10.54 6.25 11.54
N VAL A 75 10.52 5.13 10.83
CA VAL A 75 11.67 4.49 10.20
C VAL A 75 11.69 4.87 8.73
N ASN A 76 12.90 5.13 8.23
CA ASN A 76 13.10 5.46 6.82
C ASN A 76 12.81 4.24 5.94
N ALA A 77 12.21 4.48 4.78
CA ALA A 77 12.04 3.45 3.78
C ALA A 77 13.40 2.88 3.34
N PRO A 78 13.51 1.57 3.07
CA PRO A 78 14.72 0.99 2.50
C PRO A 78 14.94 1.55 1.09
N LYS A 79 16.19 1.65 0.62
CA LYS A 79 16.49 2.14 -0.75
C LYS A 79 15.70 1.42 -1.85
N LYS A 80 15.36 0.15 -1.59
CA LYS A 80 14.59 -0.70 -2.48
C LYS A 80 13.60 -1.53 -1.67
N ILE A 81 12.33 -1.44 -2.04
CA ILE A 81 11.22 -2.25 -1.54
C ILE A 81 11.13 -3.48 -2.45
N THR A 82 11.46 -4.66 -1.95
CA THR A 82 11.52 -5.91 -2.73
C THR A 82 10.22 -6.71 -2.68
N GLU A 83 9.32 -6.35 -1.77
CA GLU A 83 8.03 -7.00 -1.64
C GLU A 83 7.02 -6.63 -2.74
N CYS A 84 7.31 -5.60 -3.54
CA CYS A 84 6.56 -5.27 -4.77
C CYS A 84 7.30 -5.79 -6.01
N VAL A 85 6.61 -6.57 -6.85
CA VAL A 85 7.18 -7.14 -8.08
C VAL A 85 6.65 -6.48 -9.36
N ALA A 86 5.84 -5.42 -9.22
CA ALA A 86 5.19 -4.75 -10.34
C ALA A 86 6.17 -4.15 -11.36
N CYS A 87 7.41 -3.83 -10.94
CA CYS A 87 8.44 -3.34 -11.85
C CYS A 87 9.29 -4.49 -12.42
N PRO A 88 9.16 -4.86 -13.71
CA PRO A 88 9.90 -6.00 -14.27
C PRO A 88 11.41 -5.74 -14.36
N LYS A 89 11.81 -4.47 -14.57
CA LYS A 89 13.21 -4.06 -14.72
C LYS A 89 13.97 -4.17 -13.41
N TYR A 90 13.42 -3.63 -12.33
CA TYR A 90 14.10 -3.54 -11.04
C TYR A 90 13.74 -4.67 -10.09
N LYS A 91 12.63 -5.40 -10.32
CA LYS A 91 12.11 -6.44 -9.41
C LYS A 91 12.02 -5.90 -7.98
N GLY A 92 11.32 -4.78 -7.84
CA GLY A 92 11.26 -3.96 -6.63
C GLY A 92 11.02 -2.49 -6.94
N CYS A 93 10.53 -1.73 -5.96
CA CYS A 93 10.35 -0.28 -6.06
C CYS A 93 11.58 0.43 -5.47
N MET A 94 12.13 1.39 -6.21
CA MET A 94 13.19 2.27 -5.72
C MET A 94 12.55 3.44 -4.99
N THR A 95 12.89 3.69 -3.73
CA THR A 95 12.20 4.70 -2.90
C THR A 95 12.61 6.13 -3.19
N ASP A 96 13.70 6.33 -3.94
CA ASP A 96 14.11 7.66 -4.41
C ASP A 96 13.26 8.15 -5.58
N TYR A 97 12.39 7.29 -6.14
CA TYR A 97 11.59 7.56 -7.33
C TYR A 97 10.13 7.13 -7.13
N VAL A 98 9.21 7.79 -7.83
CA VAL A 98 7.82 7.34 -7.87
C VAL A 98 7.70 6.03 -8.67
N CYS A 99 7.23 4.97 -8.01
CA CYS A 99 6.79 3.77 -8.70
C CYS A 99 5.53 4.12 -9.50
N HIS A 100 5.61 4.01 -10.81
CA HIS A 100 4.45 4.18 -11.68
C HIS A 100 4.35 2.97 -12.58
N THR A 101 3.18 2.33 -12.55
CA THR A 101 2.71 1.46 -13.64
C THR A 101 2.20 2.31 -14.81
N ALA A 102 2.43 3.63 -14.79
CA ALA A 102 2.06 4.50 -15.89
C ALA A 102 3.04 4.30 -17.07
N PRO A 103 2.53 4.15 -18.31
CA PRO A 103 3.36 4.23 -19.50
C PRO A 103 4.13 5.56 -19.58
N VAL A 104 5.26 5.59 -20.30
CA VAL A 104 6.09 6.79 -20.48
C VAL A 104 5.25 7.95 -21.03
N GLU A 105 4.32 7.67 -21.93
CA GLU A 105 3.41 8.64 -22.53
C GLU A 105 2.53 9.31 -21.45
N ASN A 106 2.01 8.53 -20.52
CA ASN A 106 1.19 9.03 -19.41
C ASN A 106 2.04 9.82 -18.41
N ALA A 107 3.27 9.35 -18.11
CA ALA A 107 4.20 10.10 -17.27
C ALA A 107 4.53 11.48 -17.88
N VAL A 108 4.78 11.55 -19.19
CA VAL A 108 4.99 12.81 -19.92
C VAL A 108 3.76 13.71 -19.82
N ASN A 109 2.55 13.16 -19.95
CA ASN A 109 1.31 13.94 -19.84
C ASN A 109 1.09 14.49 -18.42
N ILE A 110 1.43 13.72 -17.38
CA ILE A 110 1.39 14.17 -15.97
C ILE A 110 2.35 15.34 -15.77
N LEU A 111 3.58 15.25 -16.27
CA LEU A 111 4.56 16.34 -16.15
C LEU A 111 4.10 17.60 -16.91
N LYS A 112 3.48 17.44 -18.09
CA LYS A 112 2.94 18.56 -18.88
C LYS A 112 1.72 19.20 -18.24
N CYS A 113 0.83 18.43 -17.62
CA CYS A 113 -0.36 18.97 -16.98
C CYS A 113 -0.05 19.69 -15.65
N GLY A 114 1.14 19.44 -15.08
CA GLY A 114 1.63 20.12 -13.88
C GLY A 114 0.80 19.83 -12.62
N SER A 115 -0.05 18.79 -12.64
CA SER A 115 -0.90 18.45 -11.51
C SER A 115 -1.06 16.94 -11.34
N LEU A 116 -1.11 16.50 -10.08
CA LEU A 116 -1.50 15.15 -9.71
C LEU A 116 -2.90 15.24 -9.09
N GLN A 117 -3.85 14.53 -9.67
CA GLN A 117 -5.25 14.56 -9.26
C GLN A 117 -5.70 13.16 -8.88
N ALA A 118 -6.50 13.07 -7.81
CA ALA A 118 -7.20 11.85 -7.46
C ALA A 118 -8.12 11.38 -8.60
N PRO A 119 -8.40 10.07 -8.74
CA PRO A 119 -9.31 9.54 -9.75
C PRO A 119 -10.67 10.27 -9.84
N THR A 120 -11.28 10.61 -8.71
CA THR A 120 -12.55 11.35 -8.66
C THR A 120 -12.44 12.74 -9.30
N LYS A 121 -11.35 13.46 -9.01
CA LYS A 121 -11.09 14.80 -9.57
C LYS A 121 -10.76 14.74 -11.05
N TRP A 122 -9.94 13.78 -11.47
CA TRP A 122 -9.52 13.63 -12.85
C TRP A 122 -10.71 13.28 -13.77
N LYS A 123 -11.57 12.36 -13.35
CA LYS A 123 -12.74 11.96 -14.15
C LYS A 123 -13.96 12.85 -13.93
N GLY A 124 -14.00 13.66 -12.88
CA GLY A 124 -15.15 14.49 -12.53
C GLY A 124 -16.38 13.68 -12.10
N ILE A 125 -16.19 12.48 -11.54
CA ILE A 125 -17.25 11.58 -11.06
C ILE A 125 -16.98 11.15 -9.62
N SER A 126 -18.03 10.72 -8.91
CA SER A 126 -17.91 10.33 -7.50
C SER A 126 -17.20 8.98 -7.31
N ALA A 127 -16.62 8.80 -6.13
CA ALA A 127 -16.00 7.54 -5.71
C ALA A 127 -16.98 6.36 -5.77
N LEU A 128 -18.26 6.57 -5.43
CA LEU A 128 -19.33 5.57 -5.55
C LEU A 128 -19.46 5.03 -6.98
N VAL A 129 -19.38 5.91 -7.99
CA VAL A 129 -19.45 5.50 -9.40
C VAL A 129 -18.19 4.71 -9.78
N LEU A 130 -17.02 5.19 -9.37
CA LEU A 130 -15.73 4.52 -9.64
C LEU A 130 -15.68 3.12 -9.02
N LYS A 131 -16.13 2.97 -7.78
CA LYS A 131 -16.21 1.69 -7.08
C LYS A 131 -17.07 0.66 -7.83
N ALA A 132 -18.15 1.12 -8.47
CA ALA A 132 -19.07 0.28 -9.22
C ALA A 132 -18.60 -0.04 -10.66
N GLU A 133 -17.50 0.55 -11.14
CA GLU A 133 -16.96 0.24 -12.46
C GLU A 133 -16.40 -1.19 -12.50
N ASN A 134 -16.63 -1.92 -13.60
CA ASN A 134 -15.98 -3.22 -13.84
C ASN A 134 -14.45 -3.17 -13.82
N LYS A 135 -13.86 -1.97 -13.94
CA LYS A 135 -12.42 -1.74 -13.85
C LYS A 135 -11.89 -1.79 -12.42
N ASN A 136 -12.77 -1.66 -11.41
CA ASN A 136 -12.44 -1.88 -10.00
C ASN A 136 -12.36 -3.38 -9.71
N ALA A 137 -11.41 -4.07 -10.36
CA ALA A 137 -11.27 -5.52 -10.26
C ALA A 137 -10.85 -5.98 -8.84
N ALA A 138 -10.12 -5.13 -8.13
CA ALA A 138 -9.68 -5.38 -6.76
C ALA A 138 -10.78 -5.16 -5.71
N ASN A 139 -11.96 -4.68 -6.13
CA ASN A 139 -13.07 -4.35 -5.24
C ASN A 139 -12.69 -3.29 -4.18
N ASP A 140 -11.94 -2.28 -4.61
CA ASP A 140 -11.43 -1.20 -3.76
C ASP A 140 -12.58 -0.39 -3.13
N PRO A 141 -12.42 0.08 -1.88
CA PRO A 141 -13.40 0.94 -1.23
C PRO A 141 -13.39 2.36 -1.81
N GLU A 142 -14.44 3.12 -1.53
CA GLU A 142 -14.67 4.44 -2.17
C GLU A 142 -13.52 5.43 -1.91
N ASP A 143 -13.01 5.46 -0.69
CA ASP A 143 -11.94 6.38 -0.29
C ASP A 143 -10.65 6.18 -1.09
N TYR A 144 -10.40 5.00 -1.67
CA TYR A 144 -9.20 4.74 -2.49
C TYR A 144 -9.18 5.58 -3.77
N PHE A 145 -10.32 6.11 -4.18
CA PHE A 145 -10.44 6.96 -5.38
C PHE A 145 -10.26 8.46 -5.10
N ASP A 146 -10.08 8.86 -3.84
CA ASP A 146 -10.03 10.27 -3.43
C ASP A 146 -8.64 10.81 -3.11
N TYR A 147 -7.60 9.98 -3.29
CA TYR A 147 -6.20 10.38 -3.14
C TYR A 147 -5.31 9.85 -4.27
N VAL A 148 -4.05 10.28 -4.25
CA VAL A 148 -2.98 9.76 -5.11
C VAL A 148 -2.05 8.96 -4.22
N MET A 149 -1.87 7.68 -4.53
CA MET A 149 -0.89 6.84 -3.84
C MET A 149 0.52 7.13 -4.35
N PHE A 150 1.43 7.43 -3.41
CA PHE A 150 2.87 7.44 -3.66
C PHE A 150 3.50 6.20 -3.05
N SER A 151 4.56 5.70 -3.69
CA SER A 151 5.42 4.63 -3.17
C SER A 151 6.61 5.20 -2.42
#